data_AF-A0A401I9C0-F1
#
_entry.id   AF-A0A401I9C0-F1
#
_cell.length_a   1.000
_cell.length_b   1.000
_cell.length_c   1.000
_cell.angle_alpha   90.00
_cell.angle_beta   90.00
_cell.angle_gamma   90.00
#
_symmetry.space_group_name_H-M   'P 1'
#
loop_
_entity.id
_entity.type
_entity.pdbx_description
1 polymer ?
#
loop_
_entity_poly.entity_id
_entity_poly.type
_entity_poly.pdbx_seq_one_letter_code
_entity_poly.pdbx_strand_id
1 'polypeptide(L)'
;MSGLRERMNRLLGAPKSQRELSPEPAEAAPSPAAGETLDRHESKSGAGLQGEEKPGSQRTKDEAGERQSTDAAMVGSDSASGLEIAAAAEALADGPVMRARDESSAPDRSDGETLRQPEDGPQSEATAALERGWLALGVEPLVHAGETFLRRRLVYPLDHRHGDQRLAELQETAHELAAFHPTLSAPEPGEILFLDLETTGLGAGTGTIPFMVGIGYMEETQFVIEQLFIRHPAEERAMLSYLHDWLSRRRFLATYNGKTFDWPALSGRYVMHGWRSGLTAPLHLDFLHPSRSIWRHTLDSCKLSRVEEARLGIHRTDDVPGAMAPALYYQYLADGDPLPLAAVFRHNEIDMLSLAALAIRYGRLLGGALGSELPYPEQPEEQLRTGLWLERMGKTADAELLYDRLMTSEQPPGGWCLALAARDKKVGNWERAVVLWQKAAHLAETTSSPITEAHIELAMYHEHRTKDLAKALHYAKLAFAMSGGASAPRKGPKPQDRETIRKRVERLLTKVERNKRK
;
A
#
# COMPACT_ATOMS: atom_id res chain seq x y z
N MET A 1 0.49 -3.83 44.91
CA MET A 1 0.55 -4.99 44.00
C MET A 1 -0.64 -5.94 44.22
N SER A 2 -1.86 -5.55 43.82
CA SER A 2 -3.01 -6.48 43.80
C SER A 2 -4.03 -6.13 42.71
N GLY A 3 -4.18 -4.84 42.36
CA GLY A 3 -5.14 -4.39 41.33
C GLY A 3 -4.75 -4.65 39.87
N LEU A 4 -3.48 -4.95 39.56
CA LEU A 4 -3.03 -5.18 38.18
C LEU A 4 -3.37 -6.60 37.69
N ARG A 5 -3.31 -7.59 38.58
CA ARG A 5 -3.61 -9.00 38.29
C ARG A 5 -5.11 -9.24 38.05
N GLU A 6 -5.97 -8.50 38.75
CA GLU A 6 -7.43 -8.52 38.56
C GLU A 6 -7.91 -7.82 37.28
N ARG A 7 -7.12 -6.88 36.75
CA ARG A 7 -7.40 -6.23 35.45
C ARG A 7 -6.97 -7.12 34.28
N MET A 8 -5.86 -7.85 34.40
CA MET A 8 -5.44 -8.82 33.37
C MET A 8 -6.40 -10.01 33.24
N ASN A 9 -6.94 -10.52 34.35
CA ASN A 9 -7.91 -11.63 34.33
C ASN A 9 -9.30 -11.24 33.76
N ARG A 10 -9.61 -9.94 33.61
CA ARG A 10 -10.83 -9.47 32.95
C ARG A 10 -10.67 -9.23 31.45
N LEU A 11 -9.45 -9.08 30.96
CA LEU A 11 -9.12 -8.91 29.54
C LEU A 11 -8.92 -10.25 28.82
N LEU A 12 -8.54 -11.29 29.55
CA LEU A 12 -8.42 -12.67 29.06
C LEU A 12 -9.73 -13.42 29.35
N GLY A 13 -10.72 -13.27 28.46
CA GLY A 13 -11.98 -14.01 28.55
C GLY A 13 -11.72 -15.52 28.59
N ALA A 14 -12.08 -16.16 29.69
CA ALA A 14 -11.95 -17.60 29.89
C ALA A 14 -12.79 -18.40 28.87
N PRO A 15 -12.31 -19.59 28.45
CA PRO A 15 -12.97 -20.41 27.44
C PRO A 15 -14.29 -20.99 27.97
N LYS A 16 -15.33 -20.94 27.13
CA LYS A 16 -16.61 -21.62 27.39
C LYS A 16 -16.42 -23.13 27.29
N SER A 17 -17.01 -23.82 28.25
CA SER A 17 -17.06 -25.27 28.42
C SER A 17 -17.50 -26.01 27.16
N GLN A 18 -16.79 -27.10 26.89
CA GLN A 18 -17.14 -28.11 25.90
C GLN A 18 -18.52 -28.70 26.21
N ARG A 19 -19.39 -28.76 25.21
CA ARG A 19 -20.61 -29.55 25.20
C ARG A 19 -20.37 -30.69 24.22
N GLU A 20 -20.38 -31.90 24.77
CA GLU A 20 -20.29 -33.17 24.05
C GLU A 20 -21.36 -33.24 22.96
N LEU A 21 -20.94 -33.56 21.73
CA LEU A 21 -21.81 -34.05 20.66
C LEU A 21 -21.16 -35.31 20.09
N SER A 22 -21.86 -36.42 20.29
CA SER A 22 -21.56 -37.76 19.77
C SER A 22 -21.57 -37.79 18.23
N PRO A 23 -20.88 -38.77 17.61
CA PRO A 23 -20.68 -38.81 16.16
C PRO A 23 -21.83 -39.52 15.45
N GLU A 24 -22.25 -38.97 14.30
CA GLU A 24 -23.04 -39.68 13.29
C GLU A 24 -22.26 -39.80 11.98
N PRO A 25 -22.59 -40.80 11.14
CA PRO A 25 -21.60 -41.62 10.46
C PRO A 25 -21.20 -41.13 9.06
N ALA A 26 -20.04 -41.63 8.62
CA ALA A 26 -19.44 -41.41 7.32
C ALA A 26 -20.31 -41.98 6.17
N GLU A 27 -20.66 -41.11 5.22
CA GLU A 27 -21.15 -41.53 3.90
C GLU A 27 -20.00 -41.64 2.90
N ALA A 28 -20.07 -42.72 2.13
CA ALA A 28 -19.03 -43.28 1.29
C ALA A 28 -18.83 -42.52 -0.03
N ALA A 29 -17.56 -42.43 -0.44
CA ALA A 29 -17.17 -42.08 -1.80
C ALA A 29 -17.50 -43.23 -2.78
N PRO A 30 -17.98 -42.94 -4.01
CA PRO A 30 -18.00 -43.93 -5.07
C PRO A 30 -16.71 -43.88 -5.90
N SER A 31 -16.09 -45.05 -6.08
CA SER A 31 -15.04 -45.35 -7.05
C SER A 31 -15.66 -45.67 -8.44
N PRO A 32 -14.88 -45.67 -9.53
CA PRO A 32 -15.37 -45.49 -10.90
C PRO A 32 -15.76 -46.81 -11.57
N ALA A 33 -16.65 -46.72 -12.57
CA ALA A 33 -16.95 -47.81 -13.49
C ALA A 33 -16.57 -47.43 -14.92
N ALA A 34 -15.97 -48.40 -15.60
CA ALA A 34 -15.49 -48.38 -16.97
C ALA A 34 -16.54 -48.93 -17.96
N GLY A 35 -16.31 -48.67 -19.26
CA GLY A 35 -17.02 -49.24 -20.43
C GLY A 35 -18.12 -48.32 -20.95
N GLU A 36 -18.27 -48.03 -22.24
CA GLU A 36 -17.98 -48.81 -23.45
C GLU A 36 -17.67 -47.90 -24.65
N THR A 37 -16.90 -48.50 -25.57
CA THR A 37 -16.62 -48.15 -26.97
C THR A 37 -17.85 -48.21 -27.89
N LEU A 38 -17.91 -47.34 -28.92
CA LEU A 38 -18.40 -47.55 -30.30
C LEU A 38 -18.44 -46.18 -31.00
N ASP A 39 -17.46 -45.79 -31.81
CA ASP A 39 -17.19 -46.11 -33.23
C ASP A 39 -18.19 -45.51 -34.26
N ARG A 40 -17.60 -44.70 -35.16
CA ARG A 40 -17.99 -44.30 -36.53
C ARG A 40 -19.23 -43.44 -36.80
N HIS A 41 -18.99 -42.25 -37.36
CA HIS A 41 -19.25 -42.04 -38.80
C HIS A 41 -18.47 -40.85 -39.39
N GLU A 42 -17.70 -41.14 -40.44
CA GLU A 42 -17.14 -40.20 -41.41
C GLU A 42 -18.24 -39.58 -42.28
N SER A 43 -18.07 -38.33 -42.73
CA SER A 43 -17.90 -37.92 -44.17
C SER A 43 -17.76 -36.39 -44.26
N LYS A 44 -16.63 -35.89 -44.82
CA LYS A 44 -16.46 -35.29 -46.18
C LYS A 44 -17.40 -34.09 -46.41
N SER A 45 -17.00 -32.89 -46.82
CA SER A 45 -16.06 -32.38 -47.85
C SER A 45 -16.22 -30.84 -47.83
N GLY A 46 -15.38 -29.93 -48.31
CA GLY A 46 -14.19 -29.94 -49.18
C GLY A 46 -13.95 -28.50 -49.67
N ALA A 47 -12.75 -28.25 -50.23
CA ALA A 47 -12.32 -27.12 -51.08
C ALA A 47 -12.42 -25.69 -50.47
N GLY A 48 -11.38 -24.86 -50.37
CA GLY A 48 -10.24 -24.66 -51.27
C GLY A 48 -10.52 -23.47 -52.18
N LEU A 49 -9.74 -22.38 -52.07
CA LEU A 49 -9.30 -21.52 -53.19
C LEU A 49 -8.37 -20.39 -52.72
N GLN A 50 -7.30 -20.22 -53.51
CA GLN A 50 -6.25 -19.20 -53.48
C GLN A 50 -6.66 -17.95 -54.30
N GLY A 51 -5.89 -16.87 -54.16
CA GLY A 51 -5.83 -15.68 -55.04
C GLY A 51 -5.50 -14.43 -54.21
N GLU A 52 -4.23 -14.03 -54.06
CA GLU A 52 -3.41 -13.19 -54.97
C GLU A 52 -4.07 -11.87 -55.44
N GLU A 53 -3.54 -10.74 -54.95
CA GLU A 53 -2.92 -9.62 -55.70
C GLU A 53 -3.06 -8.24 -55.01
N LYS A 54 -1.91 -7.56 -54.90
CA LYS A 54 -1.65 -6.13 -54.60
C LYS A 54 -1.75 -5.30 -55.93
N PRO A 55 -1.33 -4.01 -56.04
CA PRO A 55 -1.34 -2.82 -55.17
C PRO A 55 -1.86 -1.55 -55.91
N GLY A 56 -1.92 -0.40 -55.20
CA GLY A 56 -1.88 0.95 -55.80
C GLY A 56 -2.76 1.93 -55.02
N SER A 57 -2.46 3.21 -54.86
CA SER A 57 -1.36 4.07 -55.26
C SER A 57 -1.52 5.35 -54.42
N GLN A 58 -0.39 5.99 -54.16
CA GLN A 58 -0.23 7.36 -53.65
C GLN A 58 -1.25 8.37 -54.19
N ARG A 59 -1.66 9.31 -53.33
CA ARG A 59 -1.65 10.73 -53.69
C ARG A 59 -1.49 11.62 -52.44
N THR A 60 -0.45 12.42 -52.53
CA THR A 60 -0.09 13.58 -51.74
C THR A 60 -1.14 14.69 -51.87
N LYS A 61 -1.27 15.52 -50.82
CA LYS A 61 -1.28 16.98 -50.95
C LYS A 61 -1.08 17.65 -49.60
N ASP A 62 -0.04 18.48 -49.58
CA ASP A 62 0.22 19.55 -48.64
C ASP A 62 -0.98 20.50 -48.50
N GLU A 63 -1.16 21.09 -47.33
CA GLU A 63 -1.02 22.54 -47.16
C GLU A 63 -1.11 22.97 -45.69
N ALA A 64 -0.25 23.94 -45.38
CA ALA A 64 -0.07 24.59 -44.10
C ALA A 64 -1.26 25.48 -43.70
N GLY A 65 -1.42 25.69 -42.40
CA GLY A 65 -2.45 26.56 -41.82
C GLY A 65 -2.08 26.99 -40.41
N GLU A 66 -1.01 27.78 -40.31
CA GLU A 66 -0.58 28.54 -39.15
C GLU A 66 -1.70 29.53 -38.73
N ARG A 67 -2.18 29.44 -37.48
CA ARG A 67 -2.90 30.55 -36.79
C ARG A 67 -2.56 30.58 -35.31
N GLN A 68 -1.80 31.60 -34.95
CA GLN A 68 -1.69 32.16 -33.61
C GLN A 68 -2.97 32.94 -33.25
N SER A 69 -3.43 32.80 -32.00
CA SER A 69 -4.08 33.84 -31.18
C SER A 69 -4.27 33.26 -29.78
N THR A 70 -3.45 33.65 -28.79
CA THR A 70 -3.80 34.66 -27.77
C THR A 70 -5.15 34.41 -27.10
N ASP A 71 -5.16 33.86 -25.88
CA ASP A 71 -5.50 34.68 -24.71
C ASP A 71 -5.19 33.97 -23.38
N ALA A 72 -4.67 34.76 -22.46
CA ALA A 72 -4.41 34.45 -21.08
C ALA A 72 -5.70 34.57 -20.24
N ALA A 73 -5.80 33.84 -19.12
CA ALA A 73 -6.08 34.40 -17.80
C ALA A 73 -6.42 33.32 -16.73
N MET A 74 -5.78 33.51 -15.57
CA MET A 74 -6.21 33.22 -14.18
C MET A 74 -6.30 31.74 -13.74
N VAL A 75 -5.40 31.24 -12.88
CA VAL A 75 -5.16 31.56 -11.44
C VAL A 75 -6.40 31.31 -10.58
N GLY A 76 -6.29 30.28 -9.73
CA GLY A 76 -7.22 29.94 -8.67
C GLY A 76 -6.55 29.03 -7.64
N SER A 77 -5.82 29.65 -6.71
CA SER A 77 -5.32 29.07 -5.47
C SER A 77 -6.34 29.24 -4.33
N ASP A 78 -6.03 28.59 -3.20
CA ASP A 78 -6.62 28.69 -1.85
C ASP A 78 -7.88 27.86 -1.57
N SER A 79 -7.93 27.09 -0.48
CA SER A 79 -7.67 27.60 0.88
C SER A 79 -7.41 26.49 1.91
N ALA A 80 -6.35 26.71 2.70
CA ALA A 80 -6.14 26.13 4.01
C ALA A 80 -6.42 27.20 5.07
N SER A 81 -7.25 26.89 6.05
CA SER A 81 -7.37 27.59 7.34
C SER A 81 -6.31 27.01 8.29
N GLY A 82 -5.45 27.74 9.00
CA GLY A 82 -5.59 29.09 9.55
C GLY A 82 -5.85 28.97 11.05
N LEU A 83 -4.81 29.04 11.87
CA LEU A 83 -4.88 29.48 13.26
C LEU A 83 -3.50 30.03 13.69
N GLU A 84 -3.52 31.34 13.91
CA GLU A 84 -2.44 32.23 14.32
C GLU A 84 -2.03 31.96 15.78
N ILE A 85 -0.79 32.33 16.15
CA ILE A 85 -0.48 33.08 17.36
C ILE A 85 0.79 33.91 17.09
N ALA A 86 0.69 35.18 17.46
CA ALA A 86 1.63 36.26 17.20
C ALA A 86 2.83 36.32 18.16
N ALA A 87 3.92 36.87 17.60
CA ALA A 87 4.92 37.78 18.14
C ALA A 87 5.14 37.92 19.67
N ALA A 88 6.40 37.77 20.06
CA ALA A 88 7.12 38.77 20.86
C ALA A 88 8.64 38.56 20.71
N ALA A 89 9.30 39.49 20.02
CA ALA A 89 10.75 39.64 20.01
C ALA A 89 11.05 41.13 20.18
N GLU A 90 11.80 41.47 21.22
CA GLU A 90 12.86 42.49 21.25
C GLU A 90 13.32 42.68 22.69
N ALA A 91 14.62 42.51 22.95
CA ALA A 91 15.48 43.59 23.43
C ALA A 91 16.85 43.10 23.94
N LEU A 92 17.87 43.75 23.38
CA LEU A 92 19.13 44.19 24.00
C LEU A 92 20.38 43.29 23.94
N ALA A 93 21.42 43.98 23.50
CA ALA A 93 22.76 43.56 23.17
C ALA A 93 23.76 43.87 24.29
N ASP A 94 24.99 43.39 24.05
CA ASP A 94 26.30 43.96 24.41
C ASP A 94 27.13 43.23 25.49
N GLY A 95 28.44 43.12 25.21
CA GLY A 95 29.44 42.19 25.79
C GLY A 95 29.96 42.51 27.22
N PRO A 96 31.20 42.13 27.65
CA PRO A 96 32.36 41.67 26.87
C PRO A 96 33.17 40.46 27.44
N VAL A 97 34.19 40.09 26.68
CA VAL A 97 35.34 39.21 26.97
C VAL A 97 36.27 39.82 28.04
N MET A 98 36.83 39.00 28.96
CA MET A 98 38.22 39.15 29.48
C MET A 98 38.68 38.03 30.45
N ARG A 99 39.77 37.37 30.00
CA ARG A 99 41.02 36.98 30.69
C ARG A 99 41.07 35.91 31.81
N ALA A 100 42.02 35.01 31.54
CA ALA A 100 42.72 34.07 32.39
C ALA A 100 43.48 34.70 33.57
N ARG A 101 43.68 33.89 34.62
CA ARG A 101 44.88 33.88 35.47
C ARG A 101 45.22 32.45 35.90
N ASP A 102 46.50 32.15 35.78
CA ASP A 102 47.25 31.08 36.43
C ASP A 102 46.99 31.02 37.94
N GLU A 103 47.10 29.83 38.52
CA GLU A 103 48.06 29.59 39.61
C GLU A 103 48.28 28.09 39.87
N SER A 104 49.56 27.72 39.85
CA SER A 104 50.13 26.42 40.19
C SER A 104 50.26 26.22 41.70
N SER A 105 50.07 24.99 42.20
CA SER A 105 51.00 24.35 43.16
C SER A 105 50.48 22.98 43.61
N ALA A 106 51.26 21.93 43.34
CA ALA A 106 51.20 20.66 44.06
C ALA A 106 51.83 20.80 45.47
N PRO A 107 51.57 19.85 46.37
CA PRO A 107 52.68 18.95 46.68
C PRO A 107 52.30 17.46 46.88
N ASP A 108 53.35 16.68 46.65
CA ASP A 108 53.59 15.26 46.80
C ASP A 108 53.39 14.72 48.24
N ARG A 109 52.75 13.56 48.37
CA ARG A 109 52.94 12.59 49.48
C ARG A 109 52.70 11.17 49.00
N SER A 110 53.78 10.39 49.02
CA SER A 110 53.82 8.93 49.02
C SER A 110 53.18 8.35 50.28
N ASP A 111 52.34 7.32 50.12
CA ASP A 111 52.26 6.20 51.06
C ASP A 111 51.75 4.96 50.29
N GLY A 112 52.51 3.87 50.42
CA GLY A 112 52.20 2.59 49.80
C GLY A 112 51.10 1.86 50.56
N GLU A 113 49.94 1.73 49.94
CA GLU A 113 48.95 0.73 50.30
C GLU A 113 48.81 -0.27 49.17
N THR A 114 48.99 -1.54 49.54
CA THR A 114 48.77 -2.72 48.69
C THR A 114 47.34 -2.67 48.15
N LEU A 115 47.19 -2.25 46.89
CA LEU A 115 45.94 -2.33 46.13
C LEU A 115 45.49 -3.80 46.08
N ARG A 116 44.58 -4.17 46.98
CA ARG A 116 43.70 -5.32 46.74
C ARG A 116 42.96 -5.01 45.44
N GLN A 117 43.13 -5.88 44.45
CA GLN A 117 42.31 -5.87 43.25
C GLN A 117 40.84 -5.89 43.69
N PRO A 118 39.96 -5.01 43.15
CA PRO A 118 38.55 -5.13 43.42
C PRO A 118 38.10 -6.46 42.81
N GLU A 119 37.59 -7.36 43.64
CA GLU A 119 36.95 -8.57 43.15
C GLU A 119 35.77 -8.16 42.26
N ASP A 120 35.79 -8.64 41.01
CA ASP A 120 34.73 -8.47 40.03
C ASP A 120 33.40 -8.97 40.62
N GLY A 121 32.59 -8.04 41.13
CA GLY A 121 31.31 -8.35 41.76
C GLY A 121 30.24 -8.84 40.78
N PRO A 122 29.04 -9.20 41.27
CA PRO A 122 27.91 -9.69 40.47
C PRO A 122 27.43 -8.74 39.35
N GLN A 123 27.83 -7.46 39.40
CA GLN A 123 27.59 -6.49 38.32
C GLN A 123 28.45 -6.75 37.07
N SER A 124 29.66 -7.28 37.22
CA SER A 124 30.55 -7.65 36.10
C SER A 124 29.98 -8.83 35.31
N GLU A 125 29.49 -9.85 36.03
CA GLU A 125 28.89 -11.05 35.43
C GLU A 125 27.53 -10.77 34.74
N ALA A 126 26.70 -9.91 35.33
CA ALA A 126 25.43 -9.48 34.74
C ALA A 126 25.62 -8.64 33.47
N THR A 127 26.61 -7.74 33.46
CA THR A 127 26.97 -6.94 32.28
C THR A 127 27.47 -7.85 31.15
N ALA A 128 28.36 -8.80 31.48
CA ALA A 128 28.84 -9.77 30.52
C ALA A 128 27.73 -10.70 29.99
N ALA A 129 26.73 -11.04 30.80
CA ALA A 129 25.58 -11.84 30.37
C ALA A 129 24.67 -11.07 29.39
N LEU A 130 24.44 -9.78 29.65
CA LEU A 130 23.69 -8.90 28.75
C LEU A 130 24.38 -8.77 27.39
N GLU A 131 25.70 -8.56 27.38
CA GLU A 131 26.51 -8.49 26.16
C GLU A 131 26.44 -9.80 25.37
N ARG A 132 26.50 -10.95 26.05
CA ARG A 132 26.28 -12.27 25.41
C ARG A 132 24.88 -12.39 24.80
N GLY A 133 23.85 -11.87 25.46
CA GLY A 133 22.47 -11.87 24.96
C GLY A 133 22.34 -11.10 23.64
N TRP A 134 22.91 -9.89 23.57
CA TRP A 134 22.91 -9.09 22.34
C TRP A 134 23.75 -9.75 21.23
N LEU A 135 24.91 -10.29 21.56
CA LEU A 135 25.77 -10.99 20.61
C LEU A 135 25.05 -12.22 20.02
N ALA A 136 24.27 -12.95 20.82
CA ALA A 136 23.47 -14.08 20.34
C ALA A 136 22.39 -13.67 19.31
N LEU A 137 21.94 -12.40 19.35
CA LEU A 137 21.03 -11.84 18.36
C LEU A 137 21.74 -11.23 17.14
N GLY A 138 23.08 -11.22 17.12
CA GLY A 138 23.88 -10.51 16.12
C GLY A 138 23.76 -8.99 16.23
N VAL A 139 23.46 -8.50 17.42
CA VAL A 139 23.31 -7.06 17.72
C VAL A 139 24.61 -6.58 18.37
N GLU A 140 25.17 -5.50 17.83
CA GLU A 140 26.42 -4.89 18.30
C GLU A 140 26.21 -3.42 18.70
N PRO A 141 27.01 -2.88 19.63
CA PRO A 141 27.02 -1.45 19.90
C PRO A 141 27.62 -0.68 18.72
N LEU A 142 27.00 0.44 18.34
CA LEU A 142 27.52 1.38 17.36
C LEU A 142 27.65 2.76 17.99
N VAL A 143 28.82 3.38 17.84
CA VAL A 143 29.08 4.76 18.25
C VAL A 143 28.87 5.70 17.06
N HIS A 144 28.02 6.69 17.22
CA HIS A 144 27.79 7.73 16.23
C HIS A 144 27.57 9.08 16.92
N ALA A 145 28.21 10.14 16.41
CA ALA A 145 28.21 11.47 17.01
C ALA A 145 28.61 11.50 18.51
N GLY A 146 29.46 10.55 18.95
CA GLY A 146 29.95 10.46 20.33
C GLY A 146 29.02 9.74 21.31
N GLU A 147 27.85 9.28 20.86
CA GLU A 147 26.88 8.53 21.66
C GLU A 147 26.74 7.09 21.11
N THR A 148 26.28 6.16 21.94
CA THR A 148 26.15 4.74 21.57
C THR A 148 24.69 4.32 21.48
N PHE A 149 24.37 3.47 20.51
CA PHE A 149 23.11 2.73 20.40
C PHE A 149 23.41 1.32 19.87
N LEU A 150 22.40 0.48 19.68
CA LEU A 150 22.59 -0.87 19.16
C LEU A 150 22.23 -0.99 17.67
N ARG A 151 22.95 -1.83 16.94
CA ARG A 151 22.68 -2.15 15.55
C ARG A 151 22.77 -3.65 15.31
N ARG A 152 21.80 -4.22 14.59
CA ARG A 152 21.93 -5.51 13.92
C ARG A 152 22.06 -5.28 12.43
N ARG A 153 23.09 -5.84 11.79
CA ARG A 153 23.33 -5.70 10.34
C ARG A 153 23.24 -7.06 9.67
N LEU A 154 22.38 -7.15 8.65
CA LEU A 154 22.13 -8.35 7.87
C LEU A 154 22.46 -8.06 6.41
N VAL A 155 23.07 -9.05 5.75
CA VAL A 155 23.49 -8.93 4.35
C VAL A 155 22.93 -10.11 3.59
N TYR A 156 22.18 -9.81 2.54
CA TYR A 156 21.62 -10.81 1.63
C TYR A 156 22.31 -10.68 0.27
N PRO A 157 22.78 -11.79 -0.31
CA PRO A 157 23.21 -11.77 -1.69
C PRO A 157 22.02 -11.43 -2.61
N LEU A 158 22.27 -10.81 -3.75
CA LEU A 158 21.18 -10.37 -4.64
C LEU A 158 20.35 -11.53 -5.21
N ASP A 159 20.89 -12.75 -5.26
CA ASP A 159 20.15 -13.95 -5.67
C ASP A 159 19.22 -14.49 -4.58
N HIS A 160 19.27 -13.95 -3.36
CA HIS A 160 18.37 -14.29 -2.28
C HIS A 160 16.91 -14.13 -2.72
N ARG A 161 16.10 -15.14 -2.40
CA ARG A 161 14.67 -15.18 -2.70
C ARG A 161 13.87 -14.92 -1.44
N HIS A 162 12.92 -13.99 -1.55
CA HIS A 162 11.91 -13.74 -0.53
C HIS A 162 10.53 -13.84 -1.17
N GLY A 163 9.82 -14.92 -0.84
CA GLY A 163 8.63 -15.34 -1.59
C GLY A 163 8.96 -15.59 -3.07
N ASP A 164 8.15 -15.02 -3.95
CA ASP A 164 8.28 -15.21 -5.40
C ASP A 164 9.40 -14.37 -6.03
N GLN A 165 9.98 -13.41 -5.31
CA GLN A 165 10.90 -12.41 -5.86
C GLN A 165 12.37 -12.72 -5.49
N ARG A 166 13.30 -12.37 -6.39
CA ARG A 166 14.74 -12.28 -6.07
C ARG A 166 15.13 -10.84 -5.84
N LEU A 167 15.98 -10.56 -4.86
CA LEU A 167 16.38 -9.17 -4.56
C LEU A 167 17.05 -8.47 -5.76
N ALA A 168 17.80 -9.21 -6.59
CA ALA A 168 18.43 -8.73 -7.83
C ALA A 168 17.44 -8.06 -8.79
N GLU A 169 16.18 -8.49 -8.79
CA GLU A 169 15.14 -7.99 -9.71
C GLU A 169 14.81 -6.52 -9.43
N LEU A 170 15.16 -5.99 -8.24
CA LEU A 170 15.03 -4.56 -7.97
C LEU A 170 15.91 -3.73 -8.91
N GLN A 171 17.06 -4.24 -9.35
CA GLN A 171 17.92 -3.58 -10.33
C GLN A 171 17.24 -3.38 -11.68
N GLU A 172 16.39 -4.33 -12.05
CA GLU A 172 15.67 -4.32 -13.32
C GLU A 172 14.42 -3.45 -13.24
N THR A 173 13.76 -3.40 -12.08
CA THR A 173 12.40 -2.85 -11.99
C THR A 173 12.31 -1.49 -11.29
N ALA A 174 13.36 -1.05 -10.57
CA ALA A 174 13.30 0.17 -9.75
C ALA A 174 12.85 1.38 -10.59
N HIS A 175 13.42 1.58 -11.77
CA HIS A 175 13.14 2.73 -12.62
C HIS A 175 11.65 2.88 -13.00
N GLU A 176 10.88 1.78 -13.05
CA GLU A 176 9.44 1.81 -13.33
C GLU A 176 8.63 2.44 -12.19
N LEU A 177 9.18 2.46 -10.97
CA LEU A 177 8.57 3.16 -9.82
C LEU A 177 8.58 4.69 -10.00
N ALA A 178 9.22 5.23 -11.04
CA ALA A 178 9.09 6.63 -11.45
C ALA A 178 7.62 7.06 -11.64
N ALA A 179 6.72 6.13 -11.96
CA ALA A 179 5.30 6.41 -12.10
C ALA A 179 4.63 6.95 -10.81
N PHE A 180 5.24 6.74 -9.63
CA PHE A 180 4.78 7.36 -8.38
C PHE A 180 5.08 8.87 -8.33
N HIS A 181 6.10 9.33 -9.06
CA HIS A 181 6.58 10.72 -9.10
C HIS A 181 6.94 11.12 -10.56
N PRO A 182 5.95 11.21 -11.47
CA PRO A 182 6.18 11.27 -12.91
C PRO A 182 6.91 12.53 -13.41
N THR A 183 7.02 13.56 -12.57
CA THR A 183 7.73 14.82 -12.90
C THR A 183 9.21 14.81 -12.49
N LEU A 184 9.69 13.72 -11.89
CA LEU A 184 11.04 13.60 -11.35
C LEU A 184 11.82 12.51 -12.09
N SER A 185 13.15 12.50 -11.92
CA SER A 185 13.96 11.41 -12.45
C SER A 185 13.59 10.09 -11.79
N ALA A 186 13.67 9.02 -12.58
CA ALA A 186 13.40 7.67 -12.13
C ALA A 186 14.33 7.28 -10.95
N PRO A 187 13.84 6.48 -9.99
CA PRO A 187 14.67 5.99 -8.91
C PRO A 187 15.66 4.95 -9.42
N GLU A 188 16.93 5.15 -9.12
CA GLU A 188 17.92 4.08 -9.20
C GLU A 188 17.76 3.14 -7.97
N PRO A 189 18.11 1.85 -8.07
CA PRO A 189 17.98 0.91 -6.94
C PRO A 189 18.71 1.39 -5.68
N GLY A 190 19.90 1.97 -5.86
CA GLY A 190 20.67 2.57 -4.77
C GLY A 190 20.09 3.88 -4.24
N GLU A 191 19.09 4.50 -4.85
CA GLU A 191 18.48 5.73 -4.31
C GLU A 191 17.30 5.45 -3.37
N ILE A 192 16.89 4.18 -3.26
CA ILE A 192 15.74 3.74 -2.46
C ILE A 192 16.22 3.30 -1.07
N LEU A 193 15.68 3.95 -0.05
CA LEU A 193 15.77 3.51 1.34
C LEU A 193 14.44 2.88 1.74
N PHE A 194 14.46 1.62 2.17
CA PHE A 194 13.33 0.94 2.78
C PHE A 194 13.30 1.28 4.27
N LEU A 195 12.13 1.52 4.84
CA LEU A 195 11.97 1.91 6.25
C LEU A 195 10.72 1.28 6.86
N ASP A 196 10.88 0.80 8.09
CA ASP A 196 9.80 0.37 8.99
C ASP A 196 10.20 0.65 10.44
N LEU A 197 9.22 0.93 11.29
CA LEU A 197 9.45 1.31 12.69
C LEU A 197 8.74 0.37 13.65
N GLU A 198 9.45 0.00 14.72
CA GLU A 198 8.82 -0.56 15.91
C GLU A 198 8.79 0.50 17.00
N THR A 199 7.60 0.77 17.52
CA THR A 199 7.36 1.92 18.38
C THR A 199 6.75 1.54 19.73
N THR A 200 6.96 2.35 20.76
CA THR A 200 6.44 2.09 22.11
C THR A 200 4.90 2.14 22.22
N GLY A 201 4.18 2.50 21.17
CA GLY A 201 2.71 2.50 21.15
C GLY A 201 2.12 2.77 19.76
N LEU A 202 0.85 2.43 19.58
CA LEU A 202 0.16 2.43 18.27
C LEU A 202 -0.26 3.82 17.75
N GLY A 203 0.12 4.91 18.41
CA GLY A 203 -0.35 6.27 18.08
C GLY A 203 0.79 7.22 17.66
N ALA A 204 0.49 8.22 16.84
CA ALA A 204 1.42 9.29 16.45
C ALA A 204 1.59 10.39 17.54
N GLY A 205 1.39 10.04 18.81
CA GLY A 205 1.52 10.99 19.92
C GLY A 205 2.97 11.35 20.21
N THR A 206 3.21 12.50 20.83
CA THR A 206 4.55 13.01 21.18
C THR A 206 5.34 12.09 22.14
N GLY A 207 4.67 11.15 22.82
CA GLY A 207 5.28 10.15 23.69
C GLY A 207 5.68 8.85 23.01
N THR A 208 5.34 8.65 21.73
CA THR A 208 5.71 7.44 20.98
C THR A 208 7.16 7.55 20.54
N ILE A 209 7.97 6.57 20.92
CA ILE A 209 9.39 6.51 20.60
C ILE A 209 9.58 5.31 19.66
N PRO A 210 10.22 5.48 18.49
CA PRO A 210 10.69 4.34 17.71
C PRO A 210 11.84 3.70 18.49
N PHE A 211 11.57 2.58 19.15
CA PHE A 211 12.63 1.86 19.86
C PHE A 211 13.46 1.00 18.92
N MET A 212 12.91 0.68 17.74
CA MET A 212 13.63 0.10 16.63
C MET A 212 13.31 0.81 15.31
N VAL A 213 14.33 1.02 14.50
CA VAL A 213 14.22 1.52 13.13
C VAL A 213 14.88 0.51 12.20
N GLY A 214 14.08 -0.19 11.40
CA GLY A 214 14.58 -1.00 10.30
C GLY A 214 14.83 -0.13 9.08
N ILE A 215 16.05 -0.17 8.55
CA ILE A 215 16.37 0.37 7.23
C ILE A 215 16.89 -0.74 6.31
N GLY A 216 16.42 -0.74 5.07
CA GLY A 216 16.92 -1.61 4.02
C GLY A 216 17.45 -0.79 2.85
N TYR A 217 18.51 -1.22 2.20
CA TYR A 217 19.03 -0.54 1.01
C TYR A 217 19.84 -1.50 0.14
N MET A 218 19.87 -1.18 -1.15
CA MET A 218 20.69 -1.91 -2.11
C MET A 218 22.08 -1.28 -2.23
N GLU A 219 23.09 -2.13 -2.17
CA GLU A 219 24.46 -1.87 -2.62
C GLU A 219 24.71 -2.63 -3.94
N GLU A 220 25.83 -2.38 -4.61
CA GLU A 220 26.10 -2.92 -5.96
C GLU A 220 25.92 -4.43 -6.08
N THR A 221 26.27 -5.19 -5.04
CA THR A 221 26.32 -6.67 -5.06
C THR A 221 25.49 -7.34 -3.97
N GLN A 222 24.78 -6.58 -3.14
CA GLN A 222 24.06 -7.10 -1.98
C GLN A 222 22.92 -6.19 -1.55
N PHE A 223 21.95 -6.77 -0.85
CA PHE A 223 20.92 -6.02 -0.14
C PHE A 223 21.24 -6.06 1.36
N VAL A 224 21.25 -4.88 1.98
CA VAL A 224 21.62 -4.73 3.39
C VAL A 224 20.40 -4.29 4.18
N ILE A 225 20.19 -4.93 5.32
CA ILE A 225 19.24 -4.50 6.34
C ILE A 225 20.02 -4.10 7.58
N GLU A 226 19.74 -2.92 8.12
CA GLU A 226 20.19 -2.48 9.42
C GLU A 226 19.00 -2.22 10.33
N GLN A 227 19.03 -2.82 11.52
CA GLN A 227 18.01 -2.65 12.54
C GLN A 227 18.65 -1.87 13.67
N LEU A 228 18.32 -0.58 13.73
CA LEU A 228 18.81 0.35 14.74
C LEU A 228 17.92 0.22 15.97
N PHE A 229 18.49 -0.01 17.14
CA PHE A 229 17.73 -0.27 18.36
C PHE A 229 18.29 0.56 19.52
N ILE A 230 17.41 1.07 20.38
CA ILE A 230 17.78 1.80 21.59
C ILE A 230 17.46 0.98 22.84
N ARG A 231 18.44 0.86 23.73
CA ARG A 231 18.28 0.19 25.04
C ARG A 231 17.50 1.05 26.03
N HIS A 232 17.60 2.36 25.87
CA HIS A 232 16.86 3.34 26.66
C HIS A 232 16.69 4.65 25.86
N PRO A 233 15.71 5.50 26.22
CA PRO A 233 15.40 6.73 25.45
C PRO A 233 16.57 7.69 25.22
N ALA A 234 17.58 7.71 26.11
CA ALA A 234 18.74 8.60 25.94
C ALA A 234 19.63 8.23 24.73
N GLU A 235 19.51 7.03 24.14
CA GLU A 235 20.25 6.65 22.93
C GLU A 235 19.57 7.11 21.63
N GLU A 236 18.34 7.60 21.71
CA GLU A 236 17.55 7.97 20.54
C GLU A 236 18.24 9.03 19.68
N ARG A 237 18.89 10.01 20.31
CA ARG A 237 19.60 11.07 19.60
C ARG A 237 20.70 10.50 18.71
N ALA A 238 21.50 9.56 19.21
CA ALA A 238 22.55 8.87 18.47
C ALA A 238 21.98 8.12 17.26
N MET A 239 20.92 7.34 17.48
CA MET A 239 20.23 6.56 16.45
C MET A 239 19.65 7.47 15.35
N LEU A 240 18.96 8.55 15.73
CA LEU A 240 18.35 9.47 14.77
C LEU A 240 19.40 10.26 13.98
N SER A 241 20.55 10.59 14.59
CA SER A 241 21.68 11.20 13.88
C SER A 241 22.22 10.24 12.82
N TYR A 242 22.41 8.97 13.17
CA TYR A 242 22.84 7.94 12.21
C TYR A 242 21.83 7.75 11.07
N LEU A 243 20.54 7.71 11.39
CA LEU A 243 19.47 7.61 10.40
C LEU A 243 19.41 8.84 9.48
N HIS A 244 19.74 10.04 9.99
CA HIS A 244 19.76 11.27 9.21
C HIS A 244 20.79 11.21 8.07
N ASP A 245 21.95 10.60 8.31
CA ASP A 245 22.95 10.37 7.26
C ASP A 245 22.42 9.49 6.13
N TRP A 246 21.58 8.50 6.44
CA TRP A 246 20.94 7.66 5.42
C TRP A 246 19.86 8.41 4.66
N LEU A 247 18.97 9.11 5.38
CA LEU A 247 17.89 9.90 4.78
C LEU A 247 18.40 11.04 3.89
N SER A 248 19.57 11.60 4.19
CA SER A 248 20.18 12.65 3.36
C SER A 248 20.83 12.13 2.08
N ARG A 249 21.23 10.85 2.03
CA ARG A 249 21.89 10.22 0.88
C ARG A 249 20.93 9.54 -0.08
N ARG A 250 19.72 9.19 0.37
CA ARG A 250 18.75 8.40 -0.39
C ARG A 250 17.50 9.25 -0.65
N ARG A 251 17.12 9.38 -1.92
CA ARG A 251 16.05 10.30 -2.35
C ARG A 251 14.66 9.72 -2.14
N PHE A 252 14.51 8.41 -2.26
CA PHE A 252 13.22 7.72 -2.20
C PHE A 252 13.09 6.93 -0.91
N LEU A 253 11.92 7.04 -0.26
CA LEU A 253 11.61 6.31 0.97
C LEU A 253 10.48 5.31 0.70
N ALA A 254 10.84 4.04 0.61
CA ALA A 254 9.91 2.93 0.42
C ALA A 254 9.40 2.41 1.77
N THR A 255 8.07 2.37 1.92
CA THR A 255 7.41 2.00 3.18
C THR A 255 6.09 1.28 2.90
N TYR A 256 5.52 0.66 3.93
CA TYR A 256 4.13 0.19 3.89
C TYR A 256 3.31 0.97 4.91
N ASN A 257 2.55 1.98 4.45
CA ASN A 257 1.81 2.94 5.29
C ASN A 257 2.68 4.01 5.98
N GLY A 258 3.98 4.08 5.67
CA GLY A 258 4.90 4.97 6.37
C GLY A 258 4.68 6.45 6.08
N LYS A 259 4.05 6.81 4.95
CA LYS A 259 3.70 8.22 4.68
C LYS A 259 2.74 8.80 5.73
N THR A 260 1.87 7.96 6.29
CA THR A 260 0.84 8.38 7.25
C THR A 260 1.20 8.05 8.70
N PHE A 261 2.12 7.12 8.93
CA PHE A 261 2.46 6.64 10.28
C PHE A 261 3.94 6.85 10.62
N ASP A 262 4.83 6.12 9.95
CA ASP A 262 6.26 6.10 10.30
C ASP A 262 6.94 7.45 10.13
N TRP A 263 6.73 8.09 8.99
CA TRP A 263 7.35 9.36 8.67
C TRP A 263 6.88 10.50 9.59
N PRO A 264 5.57 10.67 9.88
CA PRO A 264 5.12 11.62 10.90
C PRO A 264 5.71 11.35 12.30
N ALA A 265 5.77 10.08 12.72
CA ALA A 265 6.35 9.72 14.03
C ALA A 265 7.83 10.12 14.09
N LEU A 266 8.60 9.73 13.07
CA LEU A 266 10.02 10.04 12.96
C LEU A 266 10.28 11.55 12.86
N SER A 267 9.53 12.26 12.01
CA SER A 267 9.63 13.71 11.87
C SER A 267 9.36 14.44 13.19
N GLY A 268 8.39 13.96 13.96
CA GLY A 268 8.11 14.45 15.31
C GLY A 268 9.32 14.31 16.24
N ARG A 269 10.02 13.16 16.18
CA ARG A 269 11.25 12.95 16.97
C ARG A 269 12.37 13.91 16.54
N TYR A 270 12.58 14.11 15.24
CA TYR A 270 13.55 15.10 14.74
C TYR A 270 13.27 16.50 15.28
N VAL A 271 11.99 16.93 15.29
CA VAL A 271 11.57 18.23 15.85
C VAL A 271 11.84 18.32 17.35
N MET A 272 11.56 17.25 18.11
CA MET A 272 11.81 17.20 19.56
C MET A 272 13.31 17.28 19.91
N HIS A 273 14.18 16.72 19.07
CA HIS A 273 15.64 16.81 19.20
C HIS A 273 16.25 18.10 18.61
N GLY A 274 15.41 19.05 18.17
CA GLY A 274 15.83 20.37 17.70
C GLY A 274 16.21 20.44 16.22
N TRP A 275 16.03 19.38 15.44
CA TRP A 275 16.41 19.30 14.02
C TRP A 275 15.30 19.77 13.06
N ARG A 276 14.80 20.99 13.26
CA ARG A 276 13.63 21.51 12.53
C ARG A 276 13.88 21.84 11.05
N SER A 277 15.11 22.16 10.67
CA SER A 277 15.47 22.68 9.35
C SER A 277 16.23 21.70 8.45
N GLY A 278 16.55 20.50 8.93
CA GLY A 278 17.45 19.57 8.24
C GLY A 278 16.76 18.45 7.46
N LEU A 279 15.50 18.12 7.75
CA LEU A 279 14.83 16.95 7.16
C LEU A 279 14.00 17.37 5.95
N THR A 280 14.56 17.20 4.75
CA THR A 280 13.77 17.33 3.52
C THR A 280 12.79 16.15 3.45
N ALA A 281 11.52 16.42 3.16
CA ALA A 281 10.52 15.35 3.01
C ALA A 281 10.94 14.42 1.85
N PRO A 282 11.01 13.10 2.07
CA PRO A 282 11.49 12.16 1.07
C PRO A 282 10.43 11.94 0.00
N LEU A 283 10.88 11.43 -1.15
CA LEU A 283 9.98 10.98 -2.19
C LEU A 283 9.40 9.62 -1.79
N HIS A 284 8.17 9.63 -1.28
CA HIS A 284 7.55 8.41 -0.75
C HIS A 284 7.19 7.41 -1.86
N LEU A 285 7.61 6.17 -1.67
CA LEU A 285 7.11 4.98 -2.33
C LEU A 285 6.30 4.17 -1.31
N ASP A 286 5.09 4.63 -0.98
CA ASP A 286 4.24 3.99 0.02
C ASP A 286 3.32 2.95 -0.62
N PHE A 287 3.57 1.68 -0.30
CA PHE A 287 2.94 0.53 -0.94
C PHE A 287 1.58 0.15 -0.37
N LEU A 288 1.12 0.75 0.73
CA LEU A 288 -0.24 0.47 1.23
C LEU A 288 -1.30 1.04 0.28
N HIS A 289 -1.08 2.22 -0.28
CA HIS A 289 -2.03 2.89 -1.16
C HIS A 289 -2.31 2.12 -2.47
N PRO A 290 -1.29 1.68 -3.24
CA PRO A 290 -1.54 0.81 -4.39
C PRO A 290 -2.14 -0.53 -3.96
N SER A 291 -1.69 -1.14 -2.85
CA SER A 291 -2.24 -2.40 -2.34
C SER A 291 -3.73 -2.28 -2.07
N ARG A 292 -4.16 -1.21 -1.38
CA ARG A 292 -5.57 -0.90 -1.18
C ARG A 292 -6.27 -0.60 -2.49
N SER A 293 -5.65 0.14 -3.40
CA SER A 293 -6.22 0.52 -4.71
C SER A 293 -6.52 -0.67 -5.61
N ILE A 294 -5.78 -1.77 -5.46
CA ILE A 294 -5.94 -2.96 -6.29
C ILE A 294 -6.74 -4.03 -5.52
N TRP A 295 -6.37 -4.33 -4.27
CA TRP A 295 -6.78 -5.56 -3.59
C TRP A 295 -7.87 -5.45 -2.52
N ARG A 296 -8.31 -4.24 -2.11
CA ARG A 296 -9.31 -4.08 -1.01
C ARG A 296 -10.65 -4.86 -1.14
N HIS A 297 -10.96 -5.38 -2.33
CA HIS A 297 -12.20 -6.13 -2.59
C HIS A 297 -11.96 -7.62 -2.86
N THR A 298 -10.69 -8.03 -2.96
CA THR A 298 -10.29 -9.43 -3.16
C THR A 298 -9.50 -9.99 -1.98
N LEU A 299 -9.00 -9.14 -1.10
CA LEU A 299 -8.42 -9.50 0.19
C LEU A 299 -9.32 -9.07 1.35
N ASP A 300 -9.32 -9.87 2.41
CA ASP A 300 -10.00 -9.60 3.69
C ASP A 300 -9.44 -8.34 4.38
N SER A 301 -8.14 -8.11 4.24
CA SER A 301 -7.46 -6.90 4.65
C SER A 301 -6.21 -6.64 3.80
N CYS A 302 -5.86 -5.37 3.60
CA CYS A 302 -4.58 -4.98 3.02
C CYS A 302 -3.54 -4.72 4.11
N LYS A 303 -3.46 -5.57 5.13
CA LYS A 303 -2.30 -5.59 6.04
C LYS A 303 -1.13 -6.24 5.30
N LEU A 304 0.11 -5.85 5.63
CA LEU A 304 1.30 -6.35 4.94
C LEU A 304 1.35 -7.88 4.94
N SER A 305 1.12 -8.52 6.10
CA SER A 305 1.06 -9.98 6.21
C SER A 305 0.05 -10.69 5.30
N ARG A 306 -1.10 -10.05 5.01
CA ARG A 306 -2.08 -10.62 4.06
C ARG A 306 -1.69 -10.41 2.62
N VAL A 307 -1.03 -9.30 2.32
CA VAL A 307 -0.50 -9.04 0.98
C VAL A 307 0.65 -9.99 0.67
N GLU A 308 1.54 -10.20 1.62
CA GLU A 308 2.64 -11.17 1.55
C GLU A 308 2.17 -12.57 1.17
N GLU A 309 1.24 -13.12 1.95
CA GLU A 309 0.69 -14.46 1.73
C GLU A 309 -0.02 -14.55 0.38
N ALA A 310 -0.92 -13.60 0.09
CA ALA A 310 -1.81 -13.73 -1.05
C ALA A 310 -1.22 -13.26 -2.39
N ARG A 311 -0.16 -12.45 -2.37
CA ARG A 311 0.37 -11.77 -3.57
C ARG A 311 1.88 -11.85 -3.73
N LEU A 312 2.63 -12.28 -2.74
CA LEU A 312 4.10 -12.41 -2.83
C LEU A 312 4.60 -13.84 -2.56
N GLY A 313 3.73 -14.78 -2.18
CA GLY A 313 4.13 -16.14 -1.82
C GLY A 313 4.94 -16.21 -0.52
N ILE A 314 4.84 -15.18 0.34
CA ILE A 314 5.57 -15.10 1.60
C ILE A 314 4.68 -15.63 2.71
N HIS A 315 5.07 -16.75 3.31
CA HIS A 315 4.38 -17.37 4.44
C HIS A 315 5.17 -17.17 5.72
N ARG A 316 4.63 -16.36 6.64
CA ARG A 316 5.25 -16.13 7.95
C ARG A 316 5.11 -17.37 8.83
N THR A 317 6.23 -17.92 9.29
CA THR A 317 6.26 -19.04 10.26
C THR A 317 6.75 -18.50 11.60
N ASP A 318 6.02 -18.79 12.69
CA ASP A 318 6.35 -18.38 14.06
C ASP A 318 6.56 -16.87 14.26
N ASP A 319 5.86 -16.04 13.48
CA ASP A 319 5.94 -14.58 13.60
C ASP A 319 5.15 -14.07 14.80
N VAL A 320 5.75 -13.12 15.53
CA VAL A 320 5.07 -12.45 16.62
C VAL A 320 4.09 -11.43 16.04
N PRO A 321 2.84 -11.35 16.53
CA PRO A 321 1.95 -10.29 16.12
C PRO A 321 2.61 -8.94 16.42
N GLY A 322 2.79 -8.06 15.43
CA GLY A 322 3.49 -6.77 15.64
C GLY A 322 2.95 -5.93 16.81
N ALA A 323 1.67 -6.10 17.17
CA ALA A 323 1.08 -5.50 18.38
C ALA A 323 1.75 -5.90 19.70
N MET A 324 2.54 -6.98 19.72
CA MET A 324 3.31 -7.45 20.88
C MET A 324 4.71 -6.83 20.95
N ALA A 325 5.23 -6.23 19.88
CA ALA A 325 6.56 -5.64 19.88
C ALA A 325 6.76 -4.59 21.00
N PRO A 326 5.81 -3.67 21.28
CA PRO A 326 5.93 -2.76 22.41
C PRO A 326 5.99 -3.50 23.75
N ALA A 327 5.21 -4.57 23.92
CA ALA A 327 5.15 -5.33 25.16
C ALA A 327 6.47 -6.07 25.43
N LEU A 328 7.08 -6.65 24.39
CA LEU A 328 8.40 -7.30 24.48
C LEU A 328 9.51 -6.28 24.79
N TYR A 329 9.44 -5.08 24.21
CA TYR A 329 10.36 -4.00 24.56
C TYR A 329 10.21 -3.56 26.02
N TYR A 330 8.99 -3.40 26.51
CA TYR A 330 8.76 -3.07 27.92
C TYR A 330 9.19 -4.19 28.88
N GLN A 331 9.06 -5.45 28.46
CA GLN A 331 9.60 -6.58 29.22
C GLN A 331 11.13 -6.48 29.33
N TYR A 332 11.82 -6.28 28.21
CA TYR A 332 13.26 -6.07 28.17
C TYR A 332 13.70 -4.91 29.08
N LEU A 333 12.99 -3.77 29.07
CA LEU A 333 13.30 -2.66 29.96
C LEU A 333 13.14 -2.99 31.45
N ALA A 334 12.34 -4.01 31.79
CA ALA A 334 12.04 -4.39 33.16
C ALA A 334 12.99 -5.48 33.70
N ASP A 335 13.32 -6.48 32.90
CA ASP A 335 14.16 -7.62 33.32
C ASP A 335 15.59 -7.59 32.75
N GLY A 336 15.84 -6.76 31.74
CA GLY A 336 17.12 -6.63 31.05
C GLY A 336 17.42 -7.75 30.06
N ASP A 337 16.55 -8.74 29.88
CA ASP A 337 16.80 -9.89 28.99
C ASP A 337 16.48 -9.51 27.53
N PRO A 338 17.47 -9.49 26.61
CA PRO A 338 17.21 -9.16 25.22
C PRO A 338 16.63 -10.33 24.42
N LEU A 339 16.73 -11.58 24.90
CA LEU A 339 16.37 -12.77 24.10
C LEU A 339 14.93 -12.75 23.58
N PRO A 340 13.90 -12.30 24.33
CA PRO A 340 12.54 -12.18 23.80
C PRO A 340 12.41 -11.21 22.61
N LEU A 341 13.31 -10.25 22.45
CA LEU A 341 13.32 -9.31 21.32
C LEU A 341 13.74 -9.96 20.00
N ALA A 342 14.30 -11.17 20.02
CA ALA A 342 14.64 -11.92 18.81
C ALA A 342 13.48 -11.98 17.80
N ALA A 343 12.25 -12.09 18.30
CA ALA A 343 11.07 -12.12 17.46
C ALA A 343 10.73 -10.77 16.84
N VAL A 344 10.99 -9.65 17.54
CA VAL A 344 10.81 -8.29 17.01
C VAL A 344 11.82 -8.00 15.90
N PHE A 345 13.09 -8.36 16.11
CA PHE A 345 14.11 -8.26 15.07
C PHE A 345 13.75 -9.10 13.84
N ARG A 346 13.28 -10.34 14.04
CA ARG A 346 12.84 -11.20 12.92
C ARG A 346 11.64 -10.61 12.17
N HIS A 347 10.66 -10.07 12.88
CA HIS A 347 9.47 -9.46 12.30
C HIS A 347 9.85 -8.33 11.34
N ASN A 348 10.61 -7.36 11.83
CA ASN A 348 11.05 -6.22 11.05
C ASN A 348 12.00 -6.61 9.91
N GLU A 349 12.83 -7.66 10.09
CA GLU A 349 13.66 -8.23 9.01
C GLU A 349 12.79 -8.75 7.85
N ILE A 350 11.73 -9.51 8.17
CA ILE A 350 10.74 -9.98 7.18
C ILE A 350 10.05 -8.80 6.51
N ASP A 351 9.62 -7.79 7.27
CA ASP A 351 8.94 -6.60 6.74
C ASP A 351 9.86 -5.85 5.75
N MET A 352 11.16 -5.69 6.05
CA MET A 352 12.14 -5.11 5.13
C MET A 352 12.27 -5.88 3.81
N LEU A 353 12.40 -7.20 3.88
CA LEU A 353 12.46 -8.04 2.67
C LEU A 353 11.14 -7.97 1.89
N SER A 354 10.00 -7.91 2.58
CA SER A 354 8.69 -7.76 1.97
C SER A 354 8.49 -6.41 1.29
N LEU A 355 9.02 -5.32 1.84
CA LEU A 355 9.01 -4.02 1.16
C LEU A 355 9.83 -4.06 -0.14
N ALA A 356 11.00 -4.70 -0.13
CA ALA A 356 11.81 -4.89 -1.33
C ALA A 356 11.06 -5.74 -2.38
N ALA A 357 10.45 -6.84 -1.96
CA ALA A 357 9.62 -7.68 -2.82
C ALA A 357 8.40 -6.93 -3.40
N LEU A 358 7.76 -6.05 -2.63
CA LEU A 358 6.68 -5.19 -3.12
C LEU A 358 7.18 -4.16 -4.15
N ALA A 359 8.34 -3.54 -3.90
CA ALA A 359 8.94 -2.62 -4.86
C ALA A 359 9.19 -3.32 -6.21
N ILE A 360 9.71 -4.55 -6.19
CA ILE A 360 9.91 -5.36 -7.40
C ILE A 360 8.57 -5.68 -8.06
N ARG A 361 7.59 -6.18 -7.30
CA ARG A 361 6.27 -6.53 -7.83
C ARG A 361 5.59 -5.34 -8.49
N TYR A 362 5.60 -4.17 -7.86
CA TYR A 362 5.02 -2.95 -8.44
C TYR A 362 5.83 -2.43 -9.61
N GLY A 363 7.15 -2.51 -9.57
CA GLY A 363 8.02 -2.19 -10.70
C GLY A 363 7.71 -3.07 -11.92
N ARG A 364 7.60 -4.39 -11.76
CA ARG A 364 7.15 -5.32 -12.80
C ARG A 364 5.77 -4.96 -13.35
N LEU A 365 4.81 -4.72 -12.46
CA LEU A 365 3.45 -4.37 -12.85
C LEU A 365 3.42 -3.08 -13.67
N LEU A 366 4.21 -2.07 -13.28
CA LEU A 366 4.35 -0.80 -14.01
C LEU A 366 5.17 -0.95 -15.30
N GLY A 367 6.12 -1.89 -15.34
CA GLY A 367 6.90 -2.25 -16.53
C GLY A 367 6.18 -3.13 -17.55
N GLY A 368 4.85 -3.30 -17.42
CA GLY A 368 4.05 -4.05 -18.39
C GLY A 368 4.22 -5.58 -18.31
N ALA A 369 4.67 -6.10 -17.16
CA ALA A 369 4.94 -7.54 -17.01
C ALA A 369 3.66 -8.42 -16.88
N LEU A 370 2.46 -7.85 -16.98
CA LEU A 370 1.21 -8.60 -16.91
C LEU A 370 1.02 -9.49 -18.14
N GLY A 371 0.82 -10.79 -17.90
CA GLY A 371 0.69 -11.81 -18.94
C GLY A 371 2.02 -12.43 -19.39
N SER A 372 3.15 -11.89 -18.93
CA SER A 372 4.49 -12.45 -19.18
C SER A 372 5.11 -12.99 -17.90
N GLU A 373 5.53 -12.12 -16.98
CA GLU A 373 6.17 -12.50 -15.71
C GLU A 373 5.17 -12.50 -14.55
N LEU A 374 4.13 -11.67 -14.62
CA LEU A 374 3.05 -11.63 -13.66
C LEU A 374 1.77 -12.21 -14.26
N PRO A 375 1.07 -13.12 -13.58
CA PRO A 375 -0.21 -13.61 -14.06
C PRO A 375 -1.24 -12.47 -14.08
N TYR A 376 -2.18 -12.55 -15.02
CA TYR A 376 -3.36 -11.69 -14.97
C TYR A 376 -4.19 -11.99 -13.72
N PRO A 377 -4.77 -10.97 -13.05
CA PRO A 377 -5.71 -11.22 -11.97
C PRO A 377 -6.90 -12.04 -12.47
N GLU A 378 -7.34 -13.03 -11.70
CA GLU A 378 -8.45 -13.92 -12.08
C GLU A 378 -9.82 -13.31 -11.75
N GLN A 379 -9.89 -12.52 -10.68
CA GLN A 379 -11.13 -11.93 -10.18
C GLN A 379 -11.45 -10.64 -10.97
N PRO A 380 -12.67 -10.47 -11.53
CA PRO A 380 -13.06 -9.30 -12.31
C PRO A 380 -12.86 -7.98 -11.56
N GLU A 381 -13.17 -7.97 -10.26
CA GLU A 381 -12.98 -6.78 -9.43
C GLU A 381 -11.50 -6.38 -9.33
N GLU A 382 -10.59 -7.36 -9.28
CA GLU A 382 -9.14 -7.07 -9.26
C GLU A 382 -8.61 -6.68 -10.64
N GLN A 383 -9.12 -7.27 -11.72
CA GLN A 383 -8.79 -6.86 -13.09
C GLN A 383 -9.15 -5.39 -13.31
N LEU A 384 -10.37 -5.00 -12.94
CA LEU A 384 -10.84 -3.62 -13.07
C LEU A 384 -9.91 -2.67 -12.29
N ARG A 385 -9.59 -3.03 -11.05
CA ARG A 385 -8.90 -2.12 -10.14
C ARG A 385 -7.41 -2.04 -10.42
N THR A 386 -6.81 -3.12 -10.89
CA THR A 386 -5.48 -3.10 -11.49
C THR A 386 -5.47 -2.17 -12.70
N GLY A 387 -6.44 -2.29 -13.61
CA GLY A 387 -6.55 -1.42 -14.80
C GLY A 387 -6.72 0.06 -14.44
N LEU A 388 -7.65 0.38 -13.53
CA LEU A 388 -7.86 1.77 -13.08
C LEU A 388 -6.62 2.34 -12.39
N TRP A 389 -5.88 1.51 -11.66
CA TRP A 389 -4.64 1.91 -11.03
C TRP A 389 -3.54 2.16 -12.07
N LEU A 390 -3.33 1.25 -13.02
CA LEU A 390 -2.36 1.38 -14.10
C LEU A 390 -2.62 2.63 -14.96
N GLU A 391 -3.89 2.87 -15.34
CA GLU A 391 -4.29 4.08 -16.06
C GLU A 391 -3.93 5.35 -15.30
N ARG A 392 -4.17 5.39 -13.98
CA ARG A 392 -3.77 6.52 -13.13
C ARG A 392 -2.26 6.71 -13.06
N MET A 393 -1.50 5.62 -13.19
CA MET A 393 -0.03 5.63 -13.24
C MET A 393 0.51 5.89 -14.67
N GLY A 394 -0.37 6.21 -15.64
CA GLY A 394 0.00 6.51 -17.03
C GLY A 394 0.20 5.28 -17.92
N LYS A 395 -0.04 4.07 -17.42
CA LYS A 395 0.10 2.80 -18.14
C LYS A 395 -1.22 2.39 -18.82
N THR A 396 -1.70 3.26 -19.72
CA THR A 396 -3.04 3.13 -20.33
C THR A 396 -3.17 1.90 -21.22
N ALA A 397 -2.11 1.51 -21.95
CA ALA A 397 -2.15 0.32 -22.82
C ALA A 397 -2.38 -0.96 -22.01
N ASP A 398 -1.63 -1.13 -20.90
CA ASP A 398 -1.78 -2.27 -20.00
C ASP A 398 -3.15 -2.28 -19.30
N ALA A 399 -3.68 -1.10 -18.98
CA ALA A 399 -5.03 -0.96 -18.44
C ALA A 399 -6.11 -1.44 -19.42
N GLU A 400 -6.02 -1.07 -20.70
CA GLU A 400 -6.99 -1.51 -21.72
C GLU A 400 -6.96 -3.03 -21.93
N LEU A 401 -5.79 -3.67 -21.86
CA LEU A 401 -5.71 -5.15 -21.92
C LEU A 401 -6.55 -5.81 -20.81
N LEU A 402 -6.56 -5.25 -19.60
CA LEU A 402 -7.37 -5.76 -18.49
C LEU A 402 -8.86 -5.51 -18.72
N TYR A 403 -9.23 -4.36 -19.28
CA TYR A 403 -10.63 -4.05 -19.61
C TYR A 403 -11.18 -4.94 -20.72
N ASP A 404 -10.38 -5.27 -21.73
CA ASP A 404 -10.79 -6.17 -22.80
C ASP A 404 -10.98 -7.60 -22.27
N ARG A 405 -10.08 -8.08 -21.40
CA ARG A 405 -10.25 -9.38 -20.72
C ARG A 405 -11.52 -9.42 -19.87
N LEU A 406 -11.87 -8.33 -19.19
CA LEU A 406 -13.13 -8.20 -18.46
C LEU A 406 -14.35 -8.33 -19.38
N MET A 407 -14.27 -7.76 -20.58
CA MET A 407 -15.37 -7.83 -21.55
C MET A 407 -15.62 -9.24 -22.06
N THR A 408 -14.57 -10.05 -22.16
CA THR A 408 -14.61 -11.46 -22.59
C THR A 408 -14.75 -12.45 -21.43
N SER A 409 -14.83 -11.99 -20.18
CA SER A 409 -14.95 -12.86 -19.01
C SER A 409 -16.29 -13.62 -19.02
N GLU A 410 -16.24 -14.93 -18.76
CA GLU A 410 -17.43 -15.77 -18.58
C GLU A 410 -18.09 -15.56 -17.20
N GLN A 411 -17.41 -14.88 -16.29
CA GLN A 411 -17.96 -14.59 -14.97
C GLN A 411 -19.17 -13.64 -15.08
N PRO A 412 -20.16 -13.81 -14.20
CA PRO A 412 -21.35 -12.98 -14.24
C PRO A 412 -20.99 -11.49 -14.07
N PRO A 413 -21.73 -10.59 -14.72
CA PRO A 413 -21.64 -9.15 -14.47
C PRO A 413 -21.74 -8.85 -12.97
N GLY A 414 -21.04 -7.82 -12.51
CA GLY A 414 -21.01 -7.43 -11.10
C GLY A 414 -20.86 -5.93 -10.92
N GLY A 415 -20.52 -5.51 -9.69
CA GLY A 415 -20.28 -4.09 -9.37
C GLY A 415 -19.23 -3.43 -10.27
N TRP A 416 -18.27 -4.21 -10.77
CA TRP A 416 -17.25 -3.76 -11.70
C TRP A 416 -17.81 -3.18 -13.01
N CYS A 417 -18.98 -3.62 -13.48
CA CYS A 417 -19.56 -3.13 -14.74
C CYS A 417 -19.90 -1.63 -14.67
N LEU A 418 -20.50 -1.18 -13.55
CA LEU A 418 -20.84 0.23 -13.37
C LEU A 418 -19.59 1.10 -13.28
N ALA A 419 -18.56 0.62 -12.56
CA ALA A 419 -17.31 1.35 -12.40
C ALA A 419 -16.54 1.49 -13.73
N LEU A 420 -16.43 0.41 -14.51
CA LEU A 420 -15.80 0.47 -15.84
C LEU A 420 -16.61 1.34 -16.80
N ALA A 421 -17.94 1.24 -16.79
CA ALA A 421 -18.79 2.07 -17.64
C ALA A 421 -18.68 3.56 -17.29
N ALA A 422 -18.55 3.91 -16.00
CA ALA A 422 -18.32 5.28 -15.55
C ALA A 422 -16.97 5.82 -16.06
N ARG A 423 -15.92 5.00 -16.03
CA ARG A 423 -14.62 5.33 -16.62
C ARG A 423 -14.74 5.52 -18.13
N ASP A 424 -15.36 4.58 -18.84
CA ASP A 424 -15.50 4.61 -20.29
C ASP A 424 -16.32 5.81 -20.77
N LYS A 425 -17.39 6.14 -20.05
CA LYS A 425 -18.15 7.39 -20.25
C LYS A 425 -17.24 8.63 -20.13
N LYS A 426 -16.35 8.66 -19.14
CA LYS A 426 -15.43 9.79 -18.90
C LYS A 426 -14.43 9.97 -20.05
N VAL A 427 -13.90 8.87 -20.59
CA VAL A 427 -12.94 8.90 -21.72
C VAL A 427 -13.62 8.91 -23.10
N GLY A 428 -14.96 8.86 -23.15
CA GLY A 428 -15.73 8.93 -24.39
C GLY A 428 -15.91 7.60 -25.11
N ASN A 429 -15.53 6.46 -24.51
CA ASN A 429 -15.80 5.12 -25.02
C ASN A 429 -17.27 4.72 -24.76
N TRP A 430 -18.18 5.35 -25.49
CA TRP A 430 -19.62 5.12 -25.31
C TRP A 430 -20.06 3.72 -25.71
N GLU A 431 -19.37 3.09 -26.66
CA GLU A 431 -19.72 1.77 -27.15
C GLU A 431 -19.59 0.73 -26.04
N ARG A 432 -18.42 0.68 -25.38
CA ARG A 432 -18.21 -0.25 -24.24
C ARG A 432 -19.06 0.14 -23.03
N ALA A 433 -19.20 1.43 -22.72
CA ALA A 433 -20.04 1.89 -21.62
C ALA A 433 -21.50 1.44 -21.73
N VAL A 434 -22.10 1.50 -22.93
CA VAL A 434 -23.48 1.06 -23.16
C VAL A 434 -23.63 -0.44 -22.95
N VAL A 435 -22.69 -1.25 -23.45
CA VAL A 435 -22.72 -2.71 -23.24
C VAL A 435 -22.62 -3.04 -21.75
N LEU A 436 -21.72 -2.36 -21.02
CA LEU A 436 -21.56 -2.55 -19.58
C LEU A 436 -22.80 -2.14 -18.79
N TRP A 437 -23.43 -1.01 -19.13
CA TRP A 437 -24.70 -0.63 -18.51
C TRP A 437 -25.81 -1.61 -18.84
N GLN A 438 -25.89 -2.16 -20.05
CA GLN A 438 -26.88 -3.19 -20.40
C GLN A 438 -26.68 -4.46 -19.56
N LYS A 439 -25.43 -4.94 -19.42
CA LYS A 439 -25.09 -6.07 -18.54
C LYS A 439 -25.52 -5.81 -17.09
N ALA A 440 -25.20 -4.62 -16.56
CA ALA A 440 -25.55 -4.23 -15.19
C ALA A 440 -27.08 -4.06 -14.99
N ALA A 441 -27.78 -3.49 -15.97
CA ALA A 441 -29.23 -3.33 -15.94
C ALA A 441 -29.95 -4.68 -15.91
N HIS A 442 -29.52 -5.62 -16.75
CA HIS A 442 -30.08 -6.97 -16.78
C HIS A 442 -29.91 -7.68 -15.43
N LEU A 443 -28.72 -7.63 -14.82
CA LEU A 443 -28.48 -8.18 -13.49
C LEU A 443 -29.37 -7.53 -12.42
N ALA A 444 -29.54 -6.21 -12.48
CA ALA A 444 -30.36 -5.49 -11.52
C ALA A 444 -31.85 -5.93 -11.61
N GLU A 445 -32.35 -6.22 -12.80
CA GLU A 445 -33.73 -6.69 -13.02
C GLU A 445 -34.01 -8.07 -12.42
N THR A 446 -32.99 -8.94 -12.33
CA THR A 446 -33.12 -10.29 -11.76
C THR A 446 -32.81 -10.37 -10.27
N THR A 447 -32.43 -9.26 -9.63
CA THR A 447 -31.94 -9.24 -8.24
C THR A 447 -32.98 -8.65 -7.29
N SER A 448 -33.13 -9.21 -6.08
CA SER A 448 -34.08 -8.73 -5.05
C SER A 448 -33.78 -7.33 -4.50
N SER A 449 -32.54 -6.85 -4.70
CA SER A 449 -32.07 -5.53 -4.28
C SER A 449 -31.49 -4.78 -5.48
N PRO A 450 -32.34 -4.28 -6.40
CA PRO A 450 -31.88 -3.67 -7.64
C PRO A 450 -31.05 -2.40 -7.40
N ILE A 451 -30.09 -2.17 -8.30
CA ILE A 451 -29.35 -0.91 -8.44
C ILE A 451 -29.78 -0.29 -9.77
N THR A 452 -30.41 0.89 -9.70
CA THR A 452 -31.05 1.53 -10.87
C THR A 452 -30.12 2.43 -11.69
N GLU A 453 -28.87 2.58 -11.27
CA GLU A 453 -27.89 3.49 -11.88
C GLU A 453 -27.66 3.20 -13.37
N ALA A 454 -27.53 1.92 -13.74
CA ALA A 454 -27.36 1.50 -15.14
C ALA A 454 -28.53 1.94 -16.03
N HIS A 455 -29.78 1.73 -15.59
CA HIS A 455 -30.97 2.16 -16.32
C HIS A 455 -31.03 3.68 -16.49
N ILE A 456 -30.62 4.43 -15.48
CA ILE A 456 -30.60 5.90 -15.53
C ILE A 456 -29.58 6.39 -16.57
N GLU A 457 -28.38 5.81 -16.57
CA GLU A 457 -27.33 6.14 -17.54
C GLU A 457 -27.73 5.76 -18.98
N LEU A 458 -28.34 4.58 -19.18
CA LEU A 458 -28.90 4.18 -20.47
C LEU A 458 -30.01 5.13 -20.95
N ALA A 459 -30.89 5.56 -20.04
CA ALA A 459 -31.91 6.55 -20.37
C ALA A 459 -31.30 7.89 -20.81
N MET A 460 -30.27 8.35 -20.10
CA MET A 460 -29.54 9.58 -20.44
C MET A 460 -28.81 9.46 -21.79
N TYR A 461 -28.14 8.34 -22.03
CA TYR A 461 -27.45 8.07 -23.27
C TYR A 461 -28.42 8.12 -24.47
N HIS A 462 -29.54 7.40 -24.39
CA HIS A 462 -30.51 7.39 -25.48
C HIS A 462 -31.24 8.74 -25.66
N GLU A 463 -31.49 9.49 -24.58
CA GLU A 463 -32.10 10.83 -24.66
C GLU A 463 -31.18 11.84 -25.36
N HIS A 464 -29.89 11.85 -24.99
CA HIS A 464 -28.97 12.92 -25.37
C HIS A 464 -28.09 12.58 -26.56
N ARG A 465 -27.60 11.34 -26.68
CA ARG A 465 -26.66 10.90 -27.73
C ARG A 465 -27.38 10.34 -28.94
N THR A 466 -28.17 9.27 -28.79
CA THR A 466 -28.83 8.62 -29.93
C THR A 466 -30.16 9.28 -30.33
N LYS A 467 -30.69 10.16 -29.47
CA LYS A 467 -32.03 10.78 -29.63
C LYS A 467 -33.17 9.77 -29.75
N ASP A 468 -32.96 8.53 -29.27
CA ASP A 468 -33.98 7.50 -29.22
C ASP A 468 -34.82 7.69 -27.95
N LEU A 469 -35.83 8.55 -28.07
CA LEU A 469 -36.70 8.89 -26.94
C LEU A 469 -37.52 7.69 -26.45
N ALA A 470 -37.79 6.69 -27.31
CA ALA A 470 -38.53 5.50 -26.94
C ALA A 470 -37.69 4.61 -26.02
N LYS A 471 -36.44 4.32 -26.38
CA LYS A 471 -35.50 3.60 -25.51
C LYS A 471 -35.17 4.37 -24.23
N ALA A 472 -34.99 5.69 -24.34
CA ALA A 472 -34.76 6.53 -23.17
C ALA A 472 -35.91 6.42 -22.15
N LEU A 473 -37.16 6.50 -22.63
CA LEU A 473 -38.34 6.36 -21.80
C LEU A 473 -38.48 4.95 -21.22
N HIS A 474 -38.17 3.92 -22.00
CA HIS A 474 -38.20 2.53 -21.55
C HIS A 474 -37.29 2.31 -20.34
N TYR A 475 -36.00 2.66 -20.43
CA TYR A 475 -35.07 2.51 -19.31
C TYR A 475 -35.43 3.38 -18.10
N ALA A 476 -35.91 4.61 -18.31
CA ALA A 476 -36.37 5.47 -17.21
C ALA A 476 -37.57 4.87 -16.45
N LYS A 477 -38.50 4.21 -17.16
CA LYS A 477 -39.64 3.51 -16.54
C LYS A 477 -39.18 2.29 -15.75
N LEU A 478 -38.25 1.50 -16.28
CA LEU A 478 -37.66 0.36 -15.55
C LEU A 478 -36.99 0.82 -14.24
N ALA A 479 -36.15 1.86 -14.31
CA ALA A 479 -35.55 2.46 -13.11
C ALA A 479 -36.61 2.91 -12.09
N PHE A 480 -37.70 3.53 -12.55
CA PHE A 480 -38.77 3.99 -11.67
C PHE A 480 -39.51 2.82 -11.00
N ALA A 481 -39.82 1.76 -11.74
CA ALA A 481 -40.47 0.56 -11.21
C ALA A 481 -39.61 -0.08 -10.10
N MET A 482 -38.30 -0.19 -10.32
CA MET A 482 -37.36 -0.82 -9.38
C MET A 482 -37.08 0.04 -8.13
N SER A 483 -37.21 1.36 -8.22
CA SER A 483 -36.98 2.29 -7.10
C SER A 483 -38.09 2.29 -6.02
N GLY A 484 -39.13 1.47 -6.17
CA GLY A 484 -40.32 1.47 -5.30
C GLY A 484 -40.35 0.40 -4.20
N GLY A 485 -39.38 -0.51 -4.17
CA GLY A 485 -39.28 -1.53 -3.12
C GLY A 485 -38.75 -0.95 -1.81
N ALA A 486 -39.26 -1.40 -0.67
CA ALA A 486 -38.75 -1.04 0.65
C ALA A 486 -37.25 -1.36 0.75
N SER A 487 -36.38 -0.35 0.82
CA SER A 487 -34.93 -0.55 0.89
C SER A 487 -34.45 -0.39 2.33
N ALA A 488 -33.78 -1.42 2.83
CA ALA A 488 -32.91 -1.32 4.00
C ALA A 488 -31.78 -0.28 3.76
N PRO A 489 -31.21 0.32 4.82
CA PRO A 489 -30.10 1.26 4.69
C PRO A 489 -28.87 0.58 4.08
N ARG A 490 -28.32 1.15 3.00
CA ARG A 490 -27.16 0.61 2.25
C ARG A 490 -25.90 1.46 2.42
N LYS A 491 -24.72 0.82 2.38
CA LYS A 491 -23.41 1.44 2.10
C LYS A 491 -23.19 1.45 0.57
N GLY A 492 -23.14 2.62 -0.06
CA GLY A 492 -22.95 2.79 -1.51
C GLY A 492 -23.34 4.19 -1.98
N PRO A 493 -23.13 4.54 -3.27
CA PRO A 493 -23.64 5.80 -3.82
C PRO A 493 -25.14 5.87 -3.56
N LYS A 494 -25.61 7.02 -3.04
CA LYS A 494 -27.02 7.21 -2.70
C LYS A 494 -27.85 6.96 -3.97
N PRO A 495 -28.81 6.01 -3.95
CA PRO A 495 -29.71 5.85 -5.09
C PRO A 495 -30.31 7.21 -5.41
N GLN A 496 -30.36 7.59 -6.69
CA GLN A 496 -31.02 8.83 -7.07
C GLN A 496 -32.43 8.81 -6.48
N ASP A 497 -32.81 9.93 -5.87
CA ASP A 497 -34.12 10.08 -5.26
C ASP A 497 -35.19 9.64 -6.27
N ARG A 498 -36.10 8.75 -5.83
CA ARG A 498 -37.21 8.22 -6.63
C ARG A 498 -37.98 9.34 -7.33
N GLU A 499 -38.08 10.49 -6.66
CA GLU A 499 -38.69 11.70 -7.20
C GLU A 499 -37.95 12.27 -8.43
N THR A 500 -36.62 12.20 -8.44
CA THR A 500 -35.79 12.58 -9.60
C THR A 500 -36.05 11.66 -10.79
N ILE A 501 -36.18 10.35 -10.54
CA ILE A 501 -36.50 9.37 -11.58
C ILE A 501 -37.92 9.62 -12.13
N ARG A 502 -38.90 9.89 -11.27
CA ARG A 502 -40.28 10.24 -11.68
C ARG A 502 -40.31 11.45 -12.62
N LYS A 503 -39.66 12.56 -12.22
CA LYS A 503 -39.56 13.78 -13.04
C LYS A 503 -38.94 13.51 -14.40
N ARG A 504 -37.94 12.62 -14.49
CA ARG A 504 -37.33 12.21 -15.77
C ARG A 504 -38.33 11.46 -16.65
N VAL A 505 -39.08 10.51 -16.09
CA VAL A 505 -40.12 9.76 -16.84
C VAL A 505 -41.16 10.72 -17.41
N GLU A 506 -41.68 11.65 -16.61
CA GLU A 506 -42.66 12.65 -17.05
C GLU A 506 -42.12 13.54 -18.17
N ARG A 507 -40.89 14.04 -18.02
CA ARG A 507 -40.22 14.83 -19.06
C ARG A 507 -40.11 14.04 -20.37
N LEU A 508 -39.69 12.78 -20.31
CA LEU A 508 -39.51 11.93 -21.48
C LEU A 508 -40.85 11.59 -22.15
N LEU A 509 -41.91 11.33 -21.38
CA LEU A 509 -43.27 11.12 -21.90
C LEU A 509 -43.73 12.32 -22.73
N THR A 510 -43.60 13.54 -22.20
CA THR A 510 -43.97 14.77 -22.91
C THR A 510 -43.15 14.95 -24.20
N LYS A 511 -41.84 14.63 -24.17
CA LYS A 511 -40.98 14.70 -25.36
C LYS A 511 -41.40 13.69 -26.43
N VAL A 512 -41.71 12.45 -26.06
CA VAL A 512 -42.18 11.41 -26.98
C VAL A 512 -43.50 11.83 -27.62
N GLU A 513 -44.46 12.31 -26.84
CA GLU A 513 -45.77 12.76 -27.34
C GLU A 513 -45.62 13.94 -28.32
N ARG A 514 -44.78 14.92 -27.99
CA ARG A 514 -44.50 16.03 -28.89
C ARG A 514 -43.84 15.58 -30.20
N ASN A 515 -43.00 14.54 -30.16
CA ASN A 515 -42.32 14.03 -31.35
C ASN A 515 -43.24 13.20 -32.24
N LYS A 516 -44.30 12.58 -31.69
CA LYS A 516 -45.33 11.88 -32.48
C LYS A 516 -46.29 12.81 -33.20
N ARG A 517 -46.43 14.05 -32.72
CA ARG A 517 -47.30 15.09 -33.31
C ARG A 517 -46.61 15.93 -34.38
N LYS A 518 -45.30 15.76 -34.56
CA LYS A 518 -44.52 16.31 -35.65
C LYS A 518 -44.33 15.23 -36.70
#